data_AF-A0AAV5GTQ5-F1
#
_entry.id   AF-A0AAV5GTQ5-F1
#
_cell.length_a   1.000
_cell.length_b   1.000
_cell.length_c   1.000
_cell.angle_alpha   90.00
_cell.angle_beta   90.00
_cell.angle_gamma   90.00
#
_symmetry.space_group_name_H-M   'P 1'
#
loop_
_entity.id
_entity.type
_entity.pdbx_description
1 polymer ?
#
loop_
_entity_poly.entity_id
_entity_poly.type
_entity_poly.pdbx_seq_one_letter_code
_entity_poly.pdbx_strand_id
1 'polypeptide(L)'
;MLLTQRRLGSALRRSLRLSAKFAFISSTTVFLLHLAGSPWVQPESWSETSLSSTWRPFARHDIALIFDENRVDYAAQLVRSAAFAGVATAARFHLVAPPGTRPLLQPVLDELGVSVEWYDYGICEQLVAPVRPFANEAIHTSALCKLFLADILKSVDRVLYFKPWEGLVCGNVPKHHRPAVFAADDAVCSPAGQPEPAQVNGGVILMELARMRRAGFADKLLRSIASTFVLADRRRATWAEQEFLNSYIRDYPDDFSLLPCGCNYQYVGLRREVKSTNAARETGNPYNQLFHHFRRNESGLPPTVSLVSDSSAYSPPGAVDIMVGFDCVGQSYPCSDPPSTPHWGDPVYVLTRTAERPRFFAAAQESVRAQTYPYIKHLIVSNDASSMAYLHGADAELAAISAGDFDPDEVCRRCDDLNEPENKCGQAPKLGKPNRQRYLECYCSTNYPMNELVNNLLRRVERVGEPGWIIILDDDNVFNSTTAVSDLMLDAAHPDQLLLFQSILGRPTPSPGAMNQPYVVRGDIDASNFMFHSSHIADALWDGRRCGDWRAIDRLANMLDIKWSTAIPISAHPQRAKLGGMGGRHDLPDRDSAANELRFR
;
A
#
# COMPACT_ATOMS: atom_id res chain seq x y z
N MET A 1 -24.31 -14.33 37.34
CA MET A 1 -23.12 -14.68 36.53
C MET A 1 -23.47 -15.29 35.17
N LEU A 2 -24.36 -16.30 35.10
CA LEU A 2 -24.79 -16.93 33.81
C LEU A 2 -25.58 -16.01 32.86
N LEU A 3 -26.40 -15.09 33.38
CA LEU A 3 -27.14 -14.10 32.58
C LEU A 3 -26.24 -13.02 31.97
N THR A 4 -25.14 -12.66 32.65
CA THR A 4 -24.17 -11.68 32.18
C THR A 4 -23.28 -12.24 31.08
N GLN A 5 -22.92 -13.53 31.14
CA GLN A 5 -22.18 -14.21 30.06
C GLN A 5 -23.00 -14.35 28.76
N ARG A 6 -24.32 -14.62 28.86
CA ARG A 6 -25.19 -14.67 27.66
C ARG A 6 -25.33 -13.31 26.97
N ARG A 7 -25.36 -12.21 27.73
CA ARG A 7 -25.42 -10.84 27.17
C ARG A 7 -24.09 -10.39 26.55
N LEU A 8 -22.94 -10.76 27.14
CA LEU A 8 -21.64 -10.51 26.51
C LEU A 8 -21.49 -11.28 25.19
N GLY A 9 -21.93 -12.54 25.15
CA GLY A 9 -21.85 -13.35 23.93
C GLY A 9 -22.71 -12.82 22.77
N SER A 10 -23.87 -12.23 23.05
CA SER A 10 -24.74 -11.64 22.01
C SER A 10 -24.21 -10.30 21.51
N ALA A 11 -23.63 -9.47 22.39
CA ALA A 11 -22.99 -8.21 22.03
C ALA A 11 -21.73 -8.45 21.18
N LEU A 12 -20.90 -9.43 21.54
CA LEU A 12 -19.69 -9.80 20.79
C LEU A 12 -20.04 -10.34 19.39
N ARG A 13 -21.07 -11.20 19.28
CA ARG A 13 -21.56 -11.69 17.98
C ARG A 13 -22.15 -10.59 17.11
N ARG A 14 -22.84 -9.61 17.69
CA ARG A 14 -23.33 -8.42 16.95
C ARG A 14 -22.18 -7.55 16.45
N SER A 15 -21.18 -7.29 17.30
CA SER A 15 -19.99 -6.52 16.94
C SER A 15 -19.19 -7.20 15.81
N LEU A 16 -18.93 -8.50 15.93
CA LEU A 16 -18.26 -9.30 14.88
C LEU A 16 -19.03 -9.31 13.56
N ARG A 17 -20.37 -9.39 13.60
CA ARG A 17 -21.22 -9.30 12.40
C ARG A 17 -21.17 -7.91 11.76
N LEU A 18 -21.11 -6.84 12.55
CA LEU A 18 -21.01 -5.46 12.06
C LEU A 18 -19.64 -5.18 11.44
N SER A 19 -18.55 -5.51 12.13
CA SER A 19 -17.19 -5.34 11.61
C SER A 19 -16.96 -6.13 10.31
N ALA A 20 -17.53 -7.33 10.21
CA ALA A 20 -17.38 -8.15 9.01
C ALA A 20 -18.25 -7.66 7.82
N LYS A 21 -19.43 -7.08 8.09
CA LYS A 21 -20.22 -6.38 7.07
C LYS A 21 -19.46 -5.17 6.50
N PHE A 22 -18.82 -4.38 7.36
CA PHE A 22 -18.00 -3.23 6.93
C PHE A 22 -16.81 -3.67 6.06
N ALA A 23 -16.05 -4.68 6.47
CA ALA A 23 -14.90 -5.16 5.70
C ALA A 23 -15.30 -5.69 4.31
N PHE A 24 -16.42 -6.41 4.20
CA PHE A 24 -16.92 -6.93 2.92
C PHE A 24 -17.36 -5.82 1.96
N ILE A 25 -18.03 -4.78 2.48
CA ILE A 25 -18.43 -3.60 1.69
C ILE A 25 -17.18 -2.91 1.14
N SER A 26 -16.14 -2.74 1.96
CA SER A 26 -14.89 -2.11 1.54
C SER A 26 -14.17 -2.89 0.42
N SER A 27 -13.95 -4.20 0.57
CA SER A 27 -13.24 -5.01 -0.44
C SER A 27 -13.98 -5.08 -1.78
N THR A 28 -15.30 -5.24 -1.73
CA THR A 28 -16.15 -5.36 -2.93
C THR A 28 -16.25 -4.03 -3.67
N THR A 29 -16.38 -2.92 -2.93
CA THR A 29 -16.46 -1.58 -3.52
C THR A 29 -15.15 -1.20 -4.23
N VAL A 30 -14.00 -1.47 -3.61
CA VAL A 30 -12.67 -1.17 -4.19
C VAL A 30 -12.46 -1.88 -5.52
N PHE A 31 -12.79 -3.17 -5.60
CA PHE A 31 -12.57 -3.94 -6.82
C PHE A 31 -13.56 -3.57 -7.95
N LEU A 32 -14.80 -3.24 -7.61
CA LEU A 32 -15.80 -2.79 -8.60
C LEU A 32 -15.49 -1.40 -9.15
N LEU A 33 -14.96 -0.48 -8.32
CA LEU A 33 -14.43 0.80 -8.78
C LEU A 33 -13.28 0.63 -9.79
N HIS A 34 -12.46 -0.41 -9.63
CA HIS A 34 -11.37 -0.71 -10.56
C HIS A 34 -11.86 -1.18 -11.94
N LEU A 35 -12.99 -1.88 -12.00
CA LEU A 35 -13.60 -2.31 -13.27
C LEU A 35 -14.26 -1.16 -14.03
N ALA A 36 -14.85 -0.20 -13.32
CA ALA A 36 -15.49 0.98 -13.93
C ALA A 36 -14.48 1.95 -14.56
N GLY A 37 -13.22 1.96 -14.09
CA GLY A 37 -12.21 2.97 -14.46
C GLY A 37 -11.15 2.53 -15.48
N SER A 38 -11.15 1.29 -15.98
CA SER A 38 -10.01 0.75 -16.74
C SER A 38 -10.34 0.49 -18.22
N PRO A 39 -9.75 1.24 -19.19
CA PRO A 39 -9.65 0.79 -20.57
C PRO A 39 -8.56 -0.28 -20.64
N TRP A 40 -8.95 -1.55 -20.79
CA TRP A 40 -8.01 -2.66 -20.86
C TRP A 40 -7.12 -2.53 -22.10
N VAL A 41 -5.80 -2.39 -21.86
CA VAL A 41 -4.74 -2.48 -22.86
C VAL A 41 -4.76 -3.89 -23.48
N GLN A 42 -4.91 -3.94 -24.80
CA GLN A 42 -4.77 -5.17 -25.60
C GLN A 42 -3.34 -5.72 -25.46
N PRO A 43 -3.14 -7.03 -25.27
CA PRO A 43 -1.84 -7.63 -25.51
C PRO A 43 -1.55 -7.58 -27.02
N GLU A 44 -0.60 -6.74 -27.42
CA GLU A 44 -0.04 -6.78 -28.78
C GLU A 44 0.73 -8.07 -28.99
N SER A 45 0.12 -9.00 -29.71
CA SER A 45 0.65 -9.54 -30.95
C SER A 45 -0.41 -10.46 -31.53
N TRP A 46 -0.61 -10.38 -32.84
CA TRP A 46 -1.14 -11.37 -33.80
C TRP A 46 -1.92 -10.60 -34.88
N SER A 47 -1.31 -10.67 -36.06
CA SER A 47 -1.56 -10.01 -37.34
C SER A 47 -2.98 -9.52 -37.66
N GLU A 48 -3.04 -8.27 -38.10
CA GLU A 48 -4.11 -7.69 -38.90
C GLU A 48 -4.43 -8.57 -40.12
N THR A 49 -5.67 -9.04 -40.21
CA THR A 49 -6.46 -9.06 -41.46
C THR A 49 -7.89 -9.53 -41.16
N SER A 50 -8.82 -8.58 -40.99
CA SER A 50 -10.08 -8.51 -41.75
C SER A 50 -11.07 -7.55 -41.09
N LEU A 51 -11.67 -6.74 -41.97
CA LEU A 51 -12.68 -5.72 -41.73
C LEU A 51 -13.93 -6.22 -40.99
N SER A 52 -14.51 -5.42 -40.09
CA SER A 52 -15.70 -4.62 -40.43
C SER A 52 -16.26 -3.86 -39.22
N SER A 53 -16.85 -2.72 -39.55
CA SER A 53 -17.59 -1.80 -38.69
C SER A 53 -18.66 -2.47 -37.83
N THR A 54 -18.53 -2.38 -36.51
CA THR A 54 -19.66 -2.09 -35.60
C THR A 54 -19.09 -1.42 -34.36
N TRP A 55 -19.35 -0.12 -34.21
CA TRP A 55 -19.26 0.54 -32.91
C TRP A 55 -20.24 -0.16 -31.97
N ARG A 56 -19.73 -1.01 -31.06
CA ARG A 56 -20.54 -1.60 -29.99
C ARG A 56 -20.56 -0.61 -28.82
N PRO A 57 -21.74 -0.18 -28.34
CA PRO A 57 -21.83 0.68 -27.16
C PRO A 57 -21.32 -0.10 -25.94
N PHE A 58 -20.54 0.59 -25.10
CA PHE A 58 -19.96 0.17 -23.80
C PHE A 58 -20.17 -1.31 -23.42
N ALA A 59 -19.07 -2.08 -23.42
CA ALA A 59 -19.08 -3.48 -23.02
C ALA A 59 -19.73 -3.64 -21.63
N ARG A 60 -20.93 -4.24 -21.58
CA ARG A 60 -21.59 -4.54 -20.32
C ARG A 60 -20.73 -5.54 -19.53
N HIS A 61 -20.53 -5.28 -18.24
CA HIS A 61 -19.81 -6.19 -17.36
C HIS A 61 -20.75 -7.28 -16.84
N ASP A 62 -20.44 -8.55 -17.06
CA ASP A 62 -21.23 -9.66 -16.52
C ASP A 62 -20.68 -10.07 -15.13
N ILE A 63 -21.53 -10.02 -14.11
CA ILE A 63 -21.20 -10.38 -12.72
C ILE A 63 -22.07 -11.55 -12.28
N ALA A 64 -21.48 -12.65 -11.82
CA ALA A 64 -22.23 -13.82 -11.35
C ALA A 64 -22.24 -13.94 -9.83
N LEU A 65 -23.42 -14.25 -9.27
CA LEU A 65 -23.61 -14.60 -7.87
C LEU A 65 -24.38 -15.91 -7.76
N ILE A 66 -23.91 -16.79 -6.88
CA ILE A 66 -24.62 -18.02 -6.51
C ILE A 66 -24.85 -17.98 -5.00
N PHE A 67 -26.12 -18.06 -4.58
CA PHE A 67 -26.50 -17.96 -3.19
C PHE A 67 -27.77 -18.75 -2.87
N ASP A 68 -27.91 -19.13 -1.61
CA ASP A 68 -29.11 -19.76 -1.05
C ASP A 68 -29.86 -18.78 -0.14
N GLU A 69 -30.93 -19.26 0.51
CA GLU A 69 -31.77 -18.48 1.41
C GLU A 69 -31.00 -17.85 2.58
N ASN A 70 -29.90 -18.46 3.02
CA ASN A 70 -29.11 -17.96 4.15
C ASN A 70 -28.16 -16.83 3.73
N ARG A 71 -28.02 -16.58 2.42
CA ARG A 71 -27.02 -15.66 1.87
C ARG A 71 -27.59 -14.49 1.10
N VAL A 72 -28.92 -14.31 1.10
CA VAL A 72 -29.62 -13.20 0.45
C VAL A 72 -29.11 -11.83 0.92
N ASP A 73 -28.93 -11.65 2.23
CA ASP A 73 -28.40 -10.40 2.80
C ASP A 73 -27.00 -10.03 2.26
N TYR A 74 -26.18 -11.03 1.97
CA TYR A 74 -24.84 -10.80 1.42
C TYR A 74 -24.90 -10.50 -0.07
N ALA A 75 -25.76 -11.18 -0.82
CA ALA A 75 -26.02 -10.85 -2.22
C ALA A 75 -26.53 -9.40 -2.34
N ALA A 76 -27.48 -9.00 -1.48
CA ALA A 76 -27.98 -7.63 -1.42
C ALA A 76 -26.88 -6.60 -1.14
N GLN A 77 -26.00 -6.88 -0.16
CA GLN A 77 -24.87 -6.00 0.14
C GLN A 77 -23.88 -5.90 -1.03
N LEU A 78 -23.61 -7.00 -1.72
CA LEU A 78 -22.73 -6.99 -2.87
C LEU A 78 -23.32 -6.15 -4.01
N VAL A 79 -24.60 -6.35 -4.34
CA VAL A 79 -25.26 -5.58 -5.39
C VAL A 79 -25.33 -4.09 -5.02
N ARG A 80 -25.62 -3.75 -3.76
CA ARG A 80 -25.57 -2.35 -3.27
C ARG A 80 -24.18 -1.75 -3.40
N SER A 81 -23.14 -2.50 -3.05
CA SER A 81 -21.75 -2.05 -3.17
C SER A 81 -21.36 -1.83 -4.63
N ALA A 82 -21.81 -2.71 -5.52
CA ALA A 82 -21.61 -2.57 -6.96
C ALA A 82 -22.33 -1.35 -7.55
N ALA A 83 -23.55 -1.10 -7.09
CA ALA A 83 -24.30 0.07 -7.50
C ALA A 83 -23.68 1.36 -7.00
N PHE A 84 -23.25 1.37 -5.74
CA PHE A 84 -22.52 2.50 -5.16
C PHE A 84 -21.21 2.78 -5.91
N ALA A 85 -20.51 1.74 -6.37
CA ALA A 85 -19.31 1.86 -7.19
C ALA A 85 -19.57 2.29 -8.65
N GLY A 86 -20.82 2.63 -9.02
CA GLY A 86 -21.18 3.04 -10.38
C GLY A 86 -21.22 1.90 -11.41
N VAL A 87 -21.04 0.64 -10.98
CA VAL A 87 -21.00 -0.53 -11.87
C VAL A 87 -22.40 -1.03 -12.23
N ALA A 88 -23.41 -0.75 -11.39
CA ALA A 88 -24.78 -1.24 -11.57
C ALA A 88 -25.43 -0.94 -12.93
N THR A 89 -25.20 0.26 -13.47
CA THR A 89 -25.80 0.71 -14.73
C THR A 89 -25.05 0.16 -15.95
N ALA A 90 -23.79 -0.23 -15.77
CA ALA A 90 -22.92 -0.81 -16.78
C ALA A 90 -22.82 -2.35 -16.68
N ALA A 91 -23.39 -2.97 -15.64
CA ALA A 91 -23.29 -4.40 -15.38
C ALA A 91 -24.61 -5.16 -15.51
N ARG A 92 -24.50 -6.43 -15.89
CA ARG A 92 -25.56 -7.42 -15.80
C ARG A 92 -25.21 -8.43 -14.72
N PHE A 93 -26.14 -8.59 -13.76
CA PHE A 93 -26.02 -9.57 -12.70
C PHE A 93 -26.65 -10.90 -13.11
N HIS A 94 -25.87 -11.96 -13.13
CA HIS A 94 -26.30 -13.33 -13.35
C HIS A 94 -26.49 -14.01 -11.99
N LEU A 95 -27.74 -14.17 -11.58
CA LEU A 95 -28.09 -14.65 -10.24
C LEU A 95 -28.60 -16.09 -10.29
N VAL A 96 -27.89 -17.00 -9.64
CA VAL A 96 -28.29 -18.40 -9.46
C VAL A 96 -28.72 -18.61 -8.01
N ALA A 97 -30.04 -18.69 -7.78
CA ALA A 97 -30.58 -18.84 -6.43
C ALA A 97 -31.97 -19.50 -6.41
N PRO A 98 -32.39 -20.14 -5.30
CA PRO A 98 -33.70 -20.76 -5.20
C PRO A 98 -34.84 -19.77 -5.48
N PRO A 99 -35.97 -20.19 -6.10
CA PRO A 99 -37.07 -19.29 -6.44
C PRO A 99 -37.60 -18.47 -5.25
N GLY A 100 -37.61 -19.05 -4.04
CA GLY A 100 -38.03 -18.38 -2.81
C GLY A 100 -37.16 -17.19 -2.40
N THR A 101 -35.93 -17.09 -2.91
CA THR A 101 -35.02 -15.96 -2.61
C THR A 101 -35.27 -14.74 -3.48
N ARG A 102 -35.90 -14.91 -4.65
CA ARG A 102 -36.10 -13.81 -5.61
C ARG A 102 -36.90 -12.65 -5.01
N PRO A 103 -38.07 -12.88 -4.35
CA PRO A 103 -38.83 -11.79 -3.75
C PRO A 103 -38.10 -11.05 -2.64
N LEU A 104 -37.10 -11.68 -2.02
CA LEU A 104 -36.31 -11.08 -0.94
C LEU A 104 -35.24 -10.11 -1.47
N LEU A 105 -34.66 -10.42 -2.64
CA LEU A 105 -33.64 -9.59 -3.26
C LEU A 105 -34.21 -8.56 -4.25
N GLN A 106 -35.35 -8.88 -4.90
CA GLN A 106 -35.97 -8.04 -5.94
C GLN A 106 -36.16 -6.58 -5.54
N PRO A 107 -36.62 -6.22 -4.32
CA PRO A 107 -36.75 -4.82 -3.92
C PRO A 107 -35.42 -4.04 -3.99
N VAL A 108 -34.30 -4.70 -3.66
CA VAL A 108 -32.96 -4.10 -3.76
C VAL A 108 -32.54 -3.94 -5.22
N LEU A 109 -32.88 -4.91 -6.08
CA LEU A 109 -32.56 -4.85 -7.50
C LEU A 109 -33.35 -3.72 -8.19
N ASP A 110 -34.64 -3.59 -7.86
CA ASP A 110 -35.53 -2.55 -8.37
C ASP A 110 -35.11 -1.16 -7.90
N GLU A 111 -34.77 -1.01 -6.60
CA GLU A 111 -34.26 0.23 -6.00
C GLU A 111 -33.01 0.74 -6.74
N LEU A 112 -32.12 -0.17 -7.14
CA LEU A 112 -30.82 0.16 -7.75
C LEU A 112 -30.87 0.23 -9.29
N GLY A 113 -31.98 -0.15 -9.91
CA GLY A 113 -32.11 -0.18 -11.37
C GLY A 113 -31.11 -1.11 -12.08
N VAL A 114 -30.67 -2.18 -11.42
CA VAL A 114 -29.65 -3.10 -11.96
C VAL A 114 -30.24 -4.07 -13.00
N SER A 115 -29.50 -4.32 -14.09
CA SER A 115 -29.87 -5.38 -15.04
C SER A 115 -29.59 -6.74 -14.42
N VAL A 116 -30.59 -7.62 -14.35
CA VAL A 116 -30.47 -8.94 -13.72
C VAL A 116 -31.00 -10.03 -14.64
N GLU A 117 -30.30 -11.17 -14.68
CA GLU A 117 -30.74 -12.41 -15.29
C GLU A 117 -30.75 -13.52 -14.23
N TRP A 118 -31.91 -14.14 -14.03
CA TRP A 118 -32.09 -15.20 -13.03
C TRP A 118 -31.98 -16.57 -13.67
N TYR A 119 -31.19 -17.45 -13.04
CA TYR A 119 -31.03 -18.84 -13.43
C TYR A 119 -31.72 -19.77 -12.41
N ASP A 120 -32.09 -20.95 -12.88
CA ASP A 120 -32.68 -21.98 -12.02
C ASP A 120 -31.59 -22.60 -11.14
N TYR A 121 -31.79 -22.56 -9.82
CA TYR A 121 -30.89 -23.20 -8.86
C TYR A 121 -30.90 -24.73 -8.96
N GLY A 122 -31.99 -25.34 -9.47
CA GLY A 122 -32.07 -26.78 -9.68
C GLY A 122 -30.99 -27.33 -10.62
N ILE A 123 -30.48 -26.49 -11.53
CA ILE A 123 -29.36 -26.87 -12.42
C ILE A 123 -28.08 -27.17 -11.62
N CYS A 124 -27.89 -26.51 -10.47
CA CYS A 124 -26.72 -26.72 -9.63
C CYS A 124 -26.66 -28.16 -9.13
N GLU A 125 -27.78 -28.75 -8.70
CA GLU A 125 -27.77 -30.14 -8.21
C GLU A 125 -27.36 -31.13 -9.29
N GLN A 126 -27.78 -30.89 -10.54
CA GLN A 126 -27.41 -31.73 -11.68
C GLN A 126 -25.92 -31.60 -12.00
N LEU A 127 -25.41 -30.37 -12.05
CA LEU A 127 -24.01 -30.09 -12.43
C LEU A 127 -23.02 -30.51 -11.34
N VAL A 128 -23.38 -30.42 -10.06
CA VAL A 128 -22.48 -30.83 -8.97
C VAL A 128 -22.51 -32.34 -8.71
N ALA A 129 -23.52 -33.07 -9.21
CA ALA A 129 -23.67 -34.50 -8.95
C ALA A 129 -22.39 -35.32 -9.23
N PRO A 130 -21.62 -35.08 -10.31
CA PRO A 130 -20.38 -35.81 -10.56
C PRO A 130 -19.28 -35.53 -9.55
N VAL A 131 -19.23 -34.33 -8.95
CA VAL A 131 -18.18 -33.94 -7.99
C VAL A 131 -18.60 -34.15 -6.53
N ARG A 132 -19.90 -34.30 -6.27
CA ARG A 132 -20.47 -34.47 -4.92
C ARG A 132 -19.82 -35.62 -4.13
N PRO A 133 -19.55 -36.81 -4.70
CA PRO A 133 -18.93 -37.91 -3.93
C PRO A 133 -17.55 -37.57 -3.36
N PHE A 134 -16.86 -36.58 -3.94
CA PHE A 134 -15.54 -36.13 -3.51
C PHE A 134 -15.59 -34.99 -2.50
N ALA A 135 -16.76 -34.44 -2.19
CA ALA A 135 -16.93 -33.36 -1.22
C ALA A 135 -17.58 -33.86 0.08
N ASN A 136 -17.22 -33.24 1.21
CA ASN A 136 -17.90 -33.43 2.48
C ASN A 136 -19.39 -33.08 2.34
N GLU A 137 -20.26 -33.88 2.95
CA GLU A 137 -21.72 -33.71 2.88
C GLU A 137 -22.20 -32.38 3.47
N ALA A 138 -21.43 -31.75 4.35
CA ALA A 138 -21.70 -30.42 4.89
C ALA A 138 -21.49 -29.29 3.87
N ILE A 139 -20.84 -29.55 2.73
CA ILE A 139 -20.60 -28.54 1.70
C ILE A 139 -21.89 -28.26 0.92
N HIS A 140 -22.36 -27.03 1.02
CA HIS A 140 -23.54 -26.56 0.29
C HIS A 140 -23.34 -26.61 -1.23
N THR A 141 -24.40 -26.99 -1.95
CA THR A 141 -24.44 -27.04 -3.43
C THR A 141 -23.98 -25.73 -4.08
N SER A 142 -24.40 -24.59 -3.52
CA SER A 142 -23.98 -23.26 -3.99
C SER A 142 -22.47 -23.07 -4.05
N ALA A 143 -21.73 -23.68 -3.12
CA ALA A 143 -20.27 -23.58 -3.07
C ALA A 143 -19.63 -24.33 -4.25
N LEU A 144 -20.10 -25.53 -4.57
CA LEU A 144 -19.59 -26.33 -5.69
C LEU A 144 -20.08 -25.83 -7.05
N CYS A 145 -21.32 -25.33 -7.12
CA CYS A 145 -21.99 -24.98 -8.36
C CYS A 145 -21.24 -23.91 -9.18
N LYS A 146 -20.48 -23.03 -8.52
CA LYS A 146 -19.75 -21.96 -9.20
C LYS A 146 -18.67 -22.46 -10.17
N LEU A 147 -18.16 -23.67 -9.98
CA LEU A 147 -17.18 -24.29 -10.88
C LEU A 147 -17.78 -24.56 -12.27
N PHE A 148 -19.12 -24.58 -12.37
CA PHE A 148 -19.87 -24.89 -13.57
C PHE A 148 -20.56 -23.66 -14.16
N LEU A 149 -20.13 -22.44 -13.82
CA LEU A 149 -20.67 -21.22 -14.42
C LEU A 149 -20.55 -21.22 -15.96
N ALA A 150 -19.55 -21.89 -16.51
CA ALA A 150 -19.38 -22.06 -17.94
C ALA A 150 -20.53 -22.86 -18.60
N ASP A 151 -21.13 -23.80 -17.85
CA ASP A 151 -22.24 -24.64 -18.30
C ASP A 151 -23.62 -24.01 -18.00
N ILE A 152 -23.67 -23.12 -17.00
CA ILE A 152 -24.88 -22.36 -16.63
C ILE A 152 -25.06 -21.15 -17.55
N LEU A 153 -24.03 -20.32 -17.71
CA LEU A 153 -24.07 -19.06 -18.44
C LEU A 153 -23.60 -19.26 -19.89
N LYS A 154 -24.38 -20.02 -20.67
CA LYS A 154 -24.01 -20.43 -22.04
C LYS A 154 -23.86 -19.28 -23.03
N SER A 155 -24.58 -18.19 -22.80
CA SER A 155 -24.58 -16.98 -23.64
C SER A 155 -23.56 -15.92 -23.19
N VAL A 156 -22.82 -16.16 -22.11
CA VAL A 156 -21.85 -15.22 -21.53
C VAL A 156 -20.45 -15.72 -21.85
N ASP A 157 -19.60 -14.84 -22.36
CA ASP A 157 -18.24 -15.18 -22.76
C ASP A 157 -17.24 -15.07 -21.60
N ARG A 158 -17.42 -14.08 -20.74
CA ARG A 158 -16.59 -13.80 -19.57
C ARG A 158 -17.47 -13.33 -18.43
N VAL A 159 -17.19 -13.79 -17.22
CA VAL A 159 -17.92 -13.37 -16.03
C VAL A 159 -16.99 -13.14 -14.87
N LEU A 160 -17.32 -12.16 -14.06
CA LEU A 160 -16.68 -11.95 -12.78
C LEU A 160 -17.52 -12.57 -11.67
N TYR A 161 -16.95 -13.52 -10.95
CA TYR A 161 -17.61 -14.20 -9.85
C TYR A 161 -17.16 -13.66 -8.50
N PHE A 162 -18.14 -13.45 -7.61
CA PHE A 162 -17.90 -13.13 -6.21
C PHE A 162 -18.57 -14.14 -5.27
N LYS A 163 -17.85 -14.52 -4.21
CA LYS A 163 -18.40 -15.24 -3.05
C LYS A 163 -18.49 -14.29 -1.87
N PRO A 164 -19.64 -14.18 -1.21
CA PRO A 164 -19.68 -13.66 0.14
C PRO A 164 -19.13 -14.73 1.09
N TRP A 165 -17.96 -14.44 1.67
CA TRP A 165 -17.40 -15.11 2.84
C TRP A 165 -16.97 -16.58 2.66
N GLU A 166 -15.67 -16.83 2.79
CA GLU A 166 -15.02 -17.98 3.47
C GLU A 166 -13.50 -17.76 3.34
N GLY A 167 -12.83 -17.69 4.49
CA GLY A 167 -11.39 -17.45 4.59
C GLY A 167 -10.56 -18.62 4.08
N LEU A 168 -9.30 -18.37 3.73
CA LEU A 168 -8.32 -19.43 3.50
C LEU A 168 -7.98 -20.14 4.82
N VAL A 169 -7.98 -21.47 4.79
CA VAL A 169 -7.48 -22.35 5.86
C VAL A 169 -6.54 -23.38 5.21
N CYS A 170 -5.47 -23.76 5.90
CA CYS A 170 -4.42 -24.67 5.42
C CYS A 170 -4.93 -26.03 4.89
N GLY A 171 -4.04 -26.71 4.15
CA GLY A 171 -3.94 -28.18 4.22
C GLY A 171 -4.45 -29.00 3.04
N ASN A 172 -4.25 -28.57 1.79
CA ASN A 172 -4.65 -29.38 0.62
C ASN A 172 -3.58 -30.37 0.11
N VAL A 173 -2.46 -30.55 0.83
CA VAL A 173 -1.39 -31.46 0.42
C VAL A 173 -1.29 -32.63 1.41
N PRO A 174 -1.68 -33.86 1.03
CA PRO A 174 -1.50 -35.04 1.88
C PRO A 174 -0.01 -35.33 2.09
N LYS A 175 0.47 -35.40 3.33
CA LYS A 175 1.84 -35.88 3.61
C LYS A 175 1.86 -37.41 3.55
N HIS A 176 2.65 -38.02 2.65
CA HIS A 176 2.93 -39.44 2.73
C HIS A 176 4.04 -39.72 3.77
N HIS A 177 3.81 -40.76 4.61
CA HIS A 177 4.63 -41.36 5.69
C HIS A 177 4.57 -40.63 7.05
N ARG A 178 4.12 -41.18 8.21
CA ARG A 178 3.57 -42.45 8.75
C ARG A 178 2.82 -42.09 10.10
N PRO A 179 2.50 -43.00 11.06
CA PRO A 179 1.31 -43.84 11.23
C PRO A 179 0.45 -43.59 12.52
N ALA A 180 -0.75 -44.19 12.53
CA ALA A 180 -1.60 -44.74 13.61
C ALA A 180 -2.22 -43.91 14.76
N VAL A 181 -1.85 -42.66 15.05
CA VAL A 181 -2.58 -41.90 16.09
C VAL A 181 -2.77 -40.44 15.66
N PHE A 182 -3.87 -40.13 14.99
CA PHE A 182 -4.36 -38.75 14.91
C PHE A 182 -5.86 -38.68 15.17
N ALA A 183 -6.21 -37.76 16.07
CA ALA A 183 -7.54 -37.25 16.33
C ALA A 183 -7.52 -35.73 16.10
N ALA A 184 -8.56 -35.23 15.40
CA ALA A 184 -9.02 -33.87 15.21
C ALA A 184 -8.02 -32.80 14.67
N ASP A 185 -8.39 -32.24 13.51
CA ASP A 185 -7.94 -30.97 12.92
C ASP A 185 -6.77 -31.00 11.90
N ASP A 186 -6.72 -32.07 11.09
CA ASP A 186 -5.74 -32.29 10.00
C ASP A 186 -5.92 -31.38 8.78
N ALA A 187 -5.51 -30.13 8.95
CA ALA A 187 -4.98 -29.23 7.94
C ALA A 187 -3.47 -29.08 8.18
N VAL A 188 -2.66 -30.03 7.69
CA VAL A 188 -1.20 -30.00 7.92
C VAL A 188 -0.57 -29.01 6.94
N CYS A 189 -0.53 -27.75 7.35
CA CYS A 189 0.30 -26.71 6.79
C CYS A 189 1.77 -27.19 6.59
N SER A 190 2.44 -26.81 5.50
CA SER A 190 3.91 -26.93 5.46
C SER A 190 4.50 -26.16 6.65
N PRO A 191 5.45 -26.73 7.42
CA PRO A 191 6.07 -26.03 8.55
C PRO A 191 6.61 -24.66 8.13
N ALA A 192 6.56 -23.69 9.06
CA ALA A 192 7.09 -22.35 8.82
C ALA A 192 8.49 -22.41 8.19
N GLY A 193 8.66 -21.79 7.02
CA GLY A 193 9.91 -21.84 6.26
C GLY A 193 9.92 -22.74 5.02
N GLN A 194 8.98 -23.68 4.87
CA GLN A 194 8.91 -24.57 3.71
C GLN A 194 7.95 -24.03 2.64
N PRO A 195 8.35 -24.02 1.35
CA PRO A 195 7.46 -23.65 0.25
C PRO A 195 6.41 -24.74 0.01
N GLU A 196 5.19 -24.35 -0.29
CA GLU A 196 4.08 -25.22 -0.73
C GLU A 196 3.45 -24.68 -2.02
N PRO A 197 2.76 -25.50 -2.83
CA PRO A 197 2.07 -25.03 -4.03
C PRO A 197 1.10 -23.88 -3.72
N ALA A 198 1.08 -22.85 -4.58
CA ALA A 198 0.18 -21.71 -4.41
C ALA A 198 -1.28 -22.17 -4.34
N GLN A 199 -1.97 -21.79 -3.26
CA GLN A 199 -3.39 -22.05 -3.07
C GLN A 199 -4.20 -20.80 -3.43
N VAL A 200 -5.22 -21.00 -4.27
CA VAL A 200 -6.15 -19.92 -4.61
C VAL A 200 -7.32 -19.90 -3.64
N ASN A 201 -7.96 -18.74 -3.54
CA ASN A 201 -9.23 -18.62 -2.84
C ASN A 201 -10.37 -18.50 -3.86
N GLY A 202 -11.48 -19.21 -3.60
CA GLY A 202 -12.67 -19.19 -4.46
C GLY A 202 -13.58 -17.97 -4.31
N GLY A 203 -13.07 -16.88 -3.72
CA GLY A 203 -13.82 -15.70 -3.31
C GLY A 203 -14.03 -14.66 -4.41
N VAL A 204 -13.00 -14.42 -5.23
CA VAL A 204 -13.07 -13.54 -6.40
C VAL A 204 -12.37 -14.26 -7.55
N ILE A 205 -13.08 -14.48 -8.65
CA ILE A 205 -12.56 -15.21 -9.81
C ILE A 205 -13.05 -14.51 -11.07
N LEU A 206 -12.13 -14.17 -11.97
CA LEU A 206 -12.45 -13.79 -13.34
C LEU A 206 -12.47 -15.06 -14.20
N MET A 207 -13.62 -15.39 -14.78
CA MET A 207 -13.81 -16.63 -15.54
C MET A 207 -14.07 -16.33 -17.01
N GLU A 208 -13.19 -16.82 -17.89
CA GLU A 208 -13.34 -16.78 -19.35
C GLU A 208 -14.22 -17.95 -19.81
N LEU A 209 -15.53 -17.88 -19.55
CA LEU A 209 -16.48 -18.97 -19.74
C LEU A 209 -16.42 -19.59 -21.14
N ALA A 210 -16.30 -18.79 -22.20
CA ALA A 210 -16.16 -19.31 -23.56
C ALA A 210 -14.88 -20.11 -23.75
N ARG A 211 -13.76 -19.66 -23.17
CA ARG A 211 -12.48 -20.40 -23.19
C ARG A 211 -12.56 -21.66 -22.34
N MET A 212 -13.19 -21.60 -21.16
CA MET A 212 -13.41 -22.76 -20.29
C MET A 212 -14.20 -23.86 -21.00
N ARG A 213 -15.29 -23.51 -21.71
CA ARG A 213 -16.06 -24.44 -22.53
C ARG A 213 -15.19 -25.08 -23.63
N ARG A 214 -14.47 -24.27 -24.42
CA ARG A 214 -13.58 -24.76 -25.49
C ARG A 214 -12.47 -25.66 -24.97
N ALA A 215 -11.95 -25.38 -23.78
CA ALA A 215 -10.86 -26.13 -23.16
C ALA A 215 -11.33 -27.43 -22.47
N GLY A 216 -12.64 -27.71 -22.44
CA GLY A 216 -13.20 -28.86 -21.73
C GLY A 216 -12.96 -28.78 -20.22
N PHE A 217 -13.09 -27.59 -19.63
CA PHE A 217 -12.76 -27.32 -18.22
C PHE A 217 -13.44 -28.29 -17.25
N ALA A 218 -14.75 -28.54 -17.39
CA ALA A 218 -15.48 -29.42 -16.47
C ALA A 218 -14.92 -30.85 -16.43
N ASP A 219 -14.56 -31.41 -17.59
CA ASP A 219 -13.99 -32.74 -17.70
C ASP A 219 -12.58 -32.80 -17.11
N LYS A 220 -11.75 -31.78 -17.39
CA LYS A 220 -10.42 -31.63 -16.80
C LYS A 220 -10.51 -31.53 -15.28
N LEU A 221 -11.42 -30.71 -14.77
CA LEU A 221 -11.68 -30.54 -13.35
C LEU A 221 -12.08 -31.86 -12.68
N LEU A 222 -13.01 -32.61 -13.27
CA LEU A 222 -13.43 -33.88 -12.70
C LEU A 222 -12.28 -34.89 -12.64
N ARG A 223 -11.44 -34.96 -13.68
CA ARG A 223 -10.24 -35.81 -13.68
C ARG A 223 -9.25 -35.40 -12.59
N SER A 224 -9.00 -34.10 -12.44
CA SER A 224 -8.12 -33.58 -11.40
C SER A 224 -8.62 -33.85 -9.99
N ILE A 225 -9.93 -33.67 -9.75
CA ILE A 225 -10.57 -33.99 -8.47
C ILE A 225 -10.44 -35.49 -8.17
N ALA A 226 -10.77 -36.36 -9.12
CA ALA A 226 -10.69 -37.81 -8.94
C ALA A 226 -9.25 -38.26 -8.67
N SER A 227 -8.28 -37.70 -9.39
CA SER A 227 -6.84 -37.93 -9.17
C SER A 227 -6.42 -37.51 -7.75
N THR A 228 -6.73 -36.27 -7.35
CA THR A 228 -6.44 -35.79 -5.98
C THR A 228 -7.10 -36.65 -4.92
N PHE A 229 -8.34 -37.08 -5.13
CA PHE A 229 -9.07 -37.90 -4.18
C PHE A 229 -8.36 -39.24 -3.93
N VAL A 230 -7.86 -39.88 -4.98
CA VAL A 230 -7.07 -41.12 -4.84
C VAL A 230 -5.75 -40.84 -4.11
N LEU A 231 -5.06 -39.75 -4.46
CA LEU A 231 -3.80 -39.34 -3.84
C LEU A 231 -3.96 -38.95 -2.36
N ALA A 232 -5.13 -38.43 -1.99
CA ALA A 232 -5.49 -38.06 -0.63
C ALA A 232 -6.08 -39.23 0.18
N ASP A 233 -5.75 -40.47 -0.18
CA ASP A 233 -6.27 -41.69 0.45
C ASP A 233 -7.81 -41.69 0.58
N ARG A 234 -8.48 -41.24 -0.49
CA ARG A 234 -9.95 -41.16 -0.59
C ARG A 234 -10.58 -40.24 0.47
N ARG A 235 -9.83 -39.25 0.97
CA ARG A 235 -10.37 -38.20 1.82
C ARG A 235 -11.24 -37.25 0.99
N ARG A 236 -12.47 -37.01 1.47
CA ARG A 236 -13.38 -36.03 0.87
C ARG A 236 -12.93 -34.60 1.16
N ALA A 237 -13.15 -33.72 0.20
CA ALA A 237 -12.82 -32.32 0.30
C ALA A 237 -13.65 -31.60 1.36
N THR A 238 -13.02 -30.73 2.12
CA THR A 238 -13.61 -29.99 3.25
C THR A 238 -13.83 -28.51 2.95
N TRP A 239 -13.12 -27.95 1.97
CA TRP A 239 -13.16 -26.55 1.55
C TRP A 239 -13.80 -26.33 0.18
N ALA A 240 -14.74 -27.21 -0.17
CA ALA A 240 -15.62 -27.07 -1.33
C ALA A 240 -14.85 -26.80 -2.63
N GLU A 241 -15.21 -25.72 -3.34
CA GLU A 241 -14.62 -25.36 -4.62
C GLU A 241 -13.11 -25.12 -4.56
N GLN A 242 -12.60 -24.73 -3.39
CA GLN A 242 -11.22 -24.26 -3.27
C GLN A 242 -10.25 -25.42 -3.42
N GLU A 243 -10.59 -26.56 -2.81
CA GLU A 243 -9.84 -27.82 -2.97
C GLU A 243 -9.88 -28.34 -4.42
N PHE A 244 -11.02 -28.18 -5.08
CA PHE A 244 -11.21 -28.61 -6.45
C PHE A 244 -10.42 -27.74 -7.44
N LEU A 245 -10.43 -26.41 -7.26
CA LEU A 245 -9.62 -25.49 -8.05
C LEU A 245 -8.13 -25.71 -7.82
N ASN A 246 -7.70 -25.88 -6.57
CA ASN A 246 -6.30 -26.19 -6.27
C ASN A 246 -5.86 -27.52 -6.90
N SER A 247 -6.75 -28.52 -6.95
CA SER A 247 -6.50 -29.78 -7.67
C SER A 247 -6.33 -29.55 -9.17
N TYR A 248 -7.18 -28.74 -9.78
CA TYR A 248 -7.08 -28.41 -11.19
C TYR A 248 -5.79 -27.65 -11.50
N ILE A 249 -5.49 -26.58 -10.75
CA ILE A 249 -4.30 -25.72 -10.96
C ILE A 249 -3.02 -26.55 -10.91
N ARG A 250 -2.97 -27.55 -10.03
CA ARG A 250 -1.83 -28.47 -9.97
C ARG A 250 -1.62 -29.21 -11.27
N ASP A 251 -2.69 -29.72 -11.88
CA ASP A 251 -2.61 -30.56 -13.08
C ASP A 251 -2.54 -29.73 -14.37
N TYR A 252 -3.02 -28.49 -14.33
CA TYR A 252 -3.13 -27.57 -15.47
C TYR A 252 -2.78 -26.12 -15.06
N PRO A 253 -1.53 -25.84 -14.64
CA PRO A 253 -1.15 -24.53 -14.11
C PRO A 253 -1.27 -23.41 -15.16
N ASP A 254 -1.00 -23.72 -16.43
CA ASP A 254 -1.05 -22.76 -17.54
C ASP A 254 -2.49 -22.33 -17.93
N ASP A 255 -3.51 -23.00 -17.41
CA ASP A 255 -4.91 -22.63 -17.61
C ASP A 255 -5.34 -21.46 -16.70
N PHE A 256 -4.48 -20.98 -15.78
CA PHE A 256 -4.80 -19.93 -14.81
C PHE A 256 -3.86 -18.74 -14.86
N SER A 257 -4.39 -17.63 -14.35
CA SER A 257 -3.60 -16.46 -13.99
C SER A 257 -4.01 -16.01 -12.59
N LEU A 258 -3.04 -15.62 -11.78
CA LEU A 258 -3.32 -15.08 -10.45
C LEU A 258 -3.76 -13.62 -10.57
N LEU A 259 -4.85 -13.29 -9.90
CA LEU A 259 -5.24 -11.89 -9.70
C LEU A 259 -4.28 -11.22 -8.72
N PRO A 260 -4.03 -9.90 -8.86
CA PRO A 260 -3.34 -9.12 -7.84
C PRO A 260 -4.00 -9.30 -6.46
N CYS A 261 -3.21 -9.32 -5.39
CA CYS A 261 -3.70 -9.60 -4.04
C CYS A 261 -4.73 -8.56 -3.55
N GLY A 262 -4.67 -7.33 -4.06
CA GLY A 262 -5.67 -6.28 -3.80
C GLY A 262 -7.07 -6.59 -4.33
N CYS A 263 -7.20 -7.50 -5.30
CA CYS A 263 -8.50 -7.89 -5.86
C CYS A 263 -9.32 -8.80 -4.94
N ASN A 264 -8.71 -9.43 -3.93
CA ASN A 264 -9.40 -10.34 -3.02
C ASN A 264 -8.80 -10.30 -1.60
N TYR A 265 -9.07 -9.20 -0.89
CA TYR A 265 -8.60 -9.02 0.48
C TYR A 265 -9.41 -9.88 1.48
N GLN A 266 -8.72 -10.83 2.14
CA GLN A 266 -9.32 -11.72 3.13
C GLN A 266 -8.99 -11.27 4.56
N TYR A 267 -9.99 -10.74 5.25
CA TYR A 267 -9.84 -10.28 6.64
C TYR A 267 -9.73 -11.43 7.66
N VAL A 268 -10.24 -12.62 7.33
CA VAL A 268 -10.27 -13.79 8.22
C VAL A 268 -9.67 -14.98 7.49
N GLY A 269 -8.54 -15.48 7.99
CA GLY A 269 -7.88 -16.71 7.54
C GLY A 269 -6.88 -17.13 8.62
N LEU A 270 -6.76 -18.44 8.87
CA LEU A 270 -5.79 -18.96 9.86
C LEU A 270 -4.35 -18.71 9.41
N ARG A 271 -4.14 -18.52 8.10
CA ARG A 271 -2.88 -18.07 7.52
C ARG A 271 -3.00 -16.69 6.90
N ARG A 272 -1.90 -15.95 7.02
CA ARG A 272 -1.69 -14.61 6.50
C ARG A 272 -0.43 -14.72 5.61
N GLU A 273 -0.60 -14.98 4.31
CA GLU A 273 0.48 -15.38 3.38
C GLU A 273 0.93 -14.30 2.38
N VAL A 274 2.21 -14.43 1.98
CA VAL A 274 2.81 -13.92 0.74
C VAL A 274 2.44 -14.87 -0.41
N LYS A 275 1.81 -14.39 -1.47
CA LYS A 275 1.51 -15.21 -2.65
C LYS A 275 2.48 -14.91 -3.79
N SER A 276 3.12 -15.93 -4.32
CA SER A 276 3.88 -15.90 -5.58
C SER A 276 3.21 -16.83 -6.59
N THR A 277 3.50 -16.66 -7.87
CA THR A 277 2.87 -17.31 -9.04
C THR A 277 2.59 -18.80 -8.89
N ASN A 278 3.40 -19.57 -8.12
CA ASN A 278 3.20 -21.00 -7.92
C ASN A 278 3.52 -21.53 -6.51
N ALA A 279 3.87 -20.67 -5.53
CA ALA A 279 4.18 -21.11 -4.17
C ALA A 279 3.72 -20.13 -3.07
N ALA A 280 3.39 -20.68 -1.90
CA ALA A 280 3.11 -19.97 -0.66
C ALA A 280 4.07 -20.42 0.46
N ARG A 281 4.31 -19.55 1.46
CA ARG A 281 5.17 -19.86 2.63
C ARG A 281 4.49 -19.41 3.92
N GLU A 282 4.39 -20.33 4.89
CA GLU A 282 3.93 -19.99 6.23
C GLU A 282 5.00 -19.29 7.04
N THR A 283 4.55 -18.37 7.88
CA THR A 283 5.43 -17.59 8.72
C THR A 283 4.96 -17.64 10.16
N GLY A 284 5.87 -17.82 11.12
CA GLY A 284 5.54 -17.90 12.55
C GLY A 284 5.11 -16.57 13.18
N ASN A 285 4.86 -15.54 12.38
CA ASN A 285 4.49 -14.22 12.83
C ASN A 285 2.96 -14.07 12.72
N PRO A 286 2.24 -13.66 13.79
CA PRO A 286 0.78 -13.60 13.79
C PRO A 286 0.18 -12.64 12.78
N TYR A 287 0.96 -11.85 12.01
CA TYR A 287 0.49 -10.98 10.93
C TYR A 287 1.17 -11.35 9.62
N ASN A 288 0.47 -11.15 8.49
CA ASN A 288 0.95 -11.50 7.16
C ASN A 288 2.38 -11.00 6.98
N GLN A 289 3.38 -11.86 6.79
CA GLN A 289 4.78 -11.39 6.77
C GLN A 289 5.08 -10.48 5.59
N LEU A 290 4.27 -10.47 4.52
CA LEU A 290 4.35 -9.38 3.54
C LEU A 290 4.02 -8.04 4.23
N PHE A 291 2.94 -8.01 5.00
CA PHE A 291 2.50 -6.87 5.79
C PHE A 291 3.48 -6.50 6.92
N HIS A 292 4.36 -7.42 7.38
CA HIS A 292 5.40 -7.12 8.37
C HIS A 292 6.78 -6.81 7.78
N HIS A 293 7.15 -7.37 6.63
CA HIS A 293 8.35 -6.98 5.90
C HIS A 293 8.17 -5.54 5.37
N PHE A 294 6.97 -5.20 4.90
CA PHE A 294 6.57 -3.83 4.53
C PHE A 294 6.36 -2.88 5.72
N ARG A 295 6.12 -3.40 6.94
CA ARG A 295 5.92 -2.56 8.15
C ARG A 295 7.17 -2.45 9.04
N ARG A 296 8.18 -3.31 8.89
CA ARG A 296 9.40 -3.31 9.73
C ARG A 296 10.68 -2.92 8.99
N ASN A 297 10.64 -2.71 7.68
CA ASN A 297 11.81 -2.27 6.89
C ASN A 297 13.07 -3.11 7.20
N GLU A 298 12.91 -4.43 7.31
CA GLU A 298 14.05 -5.33 7.41
C GLU A 298 14.63 -5.49 6.00
N SER A 299 15.68 -4.73 5.70
CA SER A 299 16.40 -4.65 4.42
C SER A 299 17.17 -5.91 4.01
N GLY A 300 16.68 -7.09 4.41
CA GLY A 300 17.21 -8.35 3.91
C GLY A 300 16.76 -8.58 2.48
N LEU A 301 17.58 -9.29 1.68
CA LEU A 301 17.07 -10.03 0.54
C LEU A 301 15.78 -10.75 0.98
N PRO A 302 14.70 -10.76 0.16
CA PRO A 302 13.59 -11.67 0.43
C PRO A 302 14.21 -13.04 0.70
N PRO A 303 13.82 -13.74 1.79
CA PRO A 303 14.52 -14.93 2.22
C PRO A 303 14.66 -15.85 1.01
N THR A 304 15.88 -16.30 0.72
CA THR A 304 16.18 -17.15 -0.44
C THR A 304 15.11 -18.22 -0.51
N VAL A 305 14.29 -18.15 -1.56
CA VAL A 305 13.29 -19.17 -1.81
C VAL A 305 14.09 -20.38 -2.29
N SER A 306 14.26 -21.36 -1.41
CA SER A 306 14.87 -22.64 -1.81
C SER A 306 14.16 -23.15 -3.06
N LEU A 307 14.90 -23.78 -3.97
CA LEU A 307 14.30 -24.68 -4.97
C LEU A 307 13.27 -25.56 -4.26
N VAL A 308 12.10 -25.69 -4.89
CA VAL A 308 10.94 -26.40 -4.34
C VAL A 308 11.42 -27.70 -3.70
N SER A 309 11.05 -27.94 -2.45
CA SER A 309 11.53 -29.13 -1.74
C SER A 309 11.10 -30.40 -2.47
N ASP A 310 12.06 -31.29 -2.73
CA ASP A 310 11.82 -32.68 -3.14
C ASP A 310 10.98 -33.46 -2.10
N SER A 311 10.78 -32.90 -0.90
CA SER A 311 9.99 -33.52 0.18
C SER A 311 8.48 -33.37 0.05
N SER A 312 8.00 -32.56 -0.90
CA SER A 312 6.59 -32.50 -1.28
C SER A 312 6.38 -33.46 -2.44
N ALA A 313 5.58 -34.50 -2.26
CA ALA A 313 5.25 -35.46 -3.32
C ALA A 313 4.48 -34.83 -4.51
N TYR A 314 4.25 -33.51 -4.51
CA TYR A 314 3.36 -32.78 -5.42
C TYR A 314 4.00 -31.49 -5.97
N SER A 315 5.33 -31.35 -5.87
CA SER A 315 6.05 -30.27 -6.55
C SER A 315 5.88 -30.41 -8.07
N PRO A 316 5.53 -29.34 -8.82
CA PRO A 316 5.40 -29.44 -10.27
C PRO A 316 6.73 -29.92 -10.88
N PRO A 317 6.71 -30.80 -11.90
CA PRO A 317 7.93 -31.24 -12.57
C PRO A 317 8.48 -30.09 -13.42
N GLY A 318 9.37 -29.27 -12.86
CA GLY A 318 10.02 -28.19 -13.61
C GLY A 318 10.54 -27.04 -12.75
N ALA A 319 11.32 -26.15 -13.38
CA ALA A 319 11.74 -24.90 -12.77
C ALA A 319 10.53 -23.96 -12.64
N VAL A 320 10.27 -23.48 -11.42
CA VAL A 320 9.20 -22.53 -11.13
C VAL A 320 9.76 -21.12 -11.22
N ASP A 321 9.17 -20.30 -12.10
CA ASP A 321 9.55 -18.89 -12.22
C ASP A 321 8.79 -18.03 -11.20
N ILE A 322 9.52 -17.23 -10.43
CA ILE A 322 9.00 -16.44 -9.31
C ILE A 322 8.95 -14.98 -9.74
N MET A 323 7.75 -14.48 -10.04
CA MET A 323 7.51 -13.05 -10.28
C MET A 323 6.91 -12.40 -9.04
N VAL A 324 7.57 -11.34 -8.55
CA VAL A 324 7.09 -10.50 -7.44
C VAL A 324 6.49 -9.23 -8.06
N GLY A 325 5.16 -9.07 -7.97
CA GLY A 325 4.45 -7.84 -8.37
C GLY A 325 4.25 -6.91 -7.17
N PHE A 326 4.53 -5.61 -7.35
CA PHE A 326 4.55 -4.60 -6.28
C PHE A 326 3.24 -3.81 -6.11
N ASP A 327 2.19 -4.16 -6.83
CA ASP A 327 0.97 -3.36 -6.86
C ASP A 327 -0.02 -3.85 -5.79
N CYS A 328 0.12 -3.36 -4.54
CA CYS A 328 -0.98 -2.96 -3.63
C CYS A 328 -0.56 -2.87 -2.14
N VAL A 329 -0.59 -1.65 -1.56
CA VAL A 329 -1.25 -1.22 -0.29
C VAL A 329 -1.22 0.32 -0.24
N GLY A 330 -2.37 1.03 -0.08
CA GLY A 330 -2.37 2.38 0.54
C GLY A 330 -3.08 3.59 -0.09
N GLN A 331 -4.05 3.47 -1.01
CA GLN A 331 -4.73 4.69 -1.51
C GLN A 331 -5.68 5.33 -0.48
N SER A 332 -5.35 6.57 -0.11
CA SER A 332 -5.99 7.46 0.86
C SER A 332 -6.80 8.57 0.15
N TYR A 333 -7.88 8.24 -0.56
CA TYR A 333 -8.81 9.28 -1.02
C TYR A 333 -10.28 8.84 -1.04
N PRO A 334 -11.24 9.73 -0.70
CA PRO A 334 -12.67 9.49 -0.77
C PRO A 334 -13.19 9.59 -2.21
N CYS A 335 -13.97 8.60 -2.67
CA CYS A 335 -14.45 8.47 -4.05
C CYS A 335 -15.67 9.36 -4.41
N SER A 336 -15.99 10.38 -3.61
CA SER A 336 -17.13 11.28 -3.86
C SER A 336 -16.81 12.43 -4.83
N ASP A 337 -15.52 12.73 -5.01
CA ASP A 337 -15.07 13.80 -5.91
C ASP A 337 -14.35 13.16 -7.11
N PRO A 338 -14.61 13.61 -8.36
CA PRO A 338 -13.85 13.15 -9.51
C PRO A 338 -12.36 13.38 -9.22
N PRO A 339 -11.49 12.37 -9.37
CA PRO A 339 -10.07 12.57 -9.12
C PRO A 339 -9.58 13.66 -10.06
N SER A 340 -9.00 14.72 -9.49
CA SER A 340 -8.01 15.49 -10.23
C SER A 340 -7.00 14.50 -10.80
N THR A 341 -6.57 14.70 -12.05
CA THR A 341 -5.47 13.92 -12.63
C THR A 341 -4.33 13.89 -11.60
N PRO A 342 -3.93 12.72 -11.09
CA PRO A 342 -2.91 12.65 -10.07
C PRO A 342 -1.66 13.34 -10.61
N HIS A 343 -1.03 14.18 -9.80
CA HIS A 343 0.19 14.89 -10.18
C HIS A 343 1.42 13.96 -10.28
N TRP A 344 1.19 12.64 -10.24
CA TRP A 344 2.19 11.64 -10.55
C TRP A 344 2.68 11.82 -12.00
N GLY A 345 3.94 12.21 -12.15
CA GLY A 345 4.52 12.62 -13.43
C GLY A 345 5.10 14.03 -13.40
N ASP A 346 4.64 14.86 -12.45
CA ASP A 346 5.14 16.22 -12.32
C ASP A 346 6.57 16.26 -11.76
N PRO A 347 7.37 17.25 -12.16
CA PRO A 347 8.69 17.46 -11.59
C PRO A 347 8.66 17.60 -10.07
N VAL A 348 9.62 16.98 -9.39
CA VAL A 348 9.87 17.21 -7.95
C VAL A 348 11.23 17.86 -7.79
N TYR A 349 11.21 19.12 -7.34
CA TYR A 349 12.39 19.88 -6.97
C TYR A 349 12.79 19.56 -5.54
N VAL A 350 13.91 18.86 -5.39
CA VAL A 350 14.56 18.68 -4.09
C VAL A 350 15.53 19.83 -3.89
N LEU A 351 15.33 20.62 -2.84
CA LEU A 351 16.12 21.81 -2.54
C LEU A 351 17.05 21.52 -1.36
N THR A 352 18.36 21.63 -1.57
CA THR A 352 19.36 21.41 -0.50
C THR A 352 20.30 22.60 -0.40
N ARG A 353 20.44 23.15 0.81
CA ARG A 353 21.52 24.08 1.15
C ARG A 353 22.61 23.33 1.91
N THR A 354 23.87 23.61 1.61
CA THR A 354 24.99 22.98 2.32
C THR A 354 26.16 23.95 2.51
N ALA A 355 26.90 23.77 3.61
CA ALA A 355 28.13 24.50 3.90
C ALA A 355 29.05 23.68 4.81
N GLU A 356 30.25 23.36 4.33
CA GLU A 356 31.31 22.63 5.05
C GLU A 356 30.84 21.28 5.63
N ARG A 357 29.99 20.56 4.91
CA ARG A 357 29.43 19.24 5.29
C ARG A 357 29.50 18.22 4.15
N PRO A 358 30.70 17.93 3.60
CA PRO A 358 30.86 17.05 2.45
C PRO A 358 30.24 15.65 2.58
N ARG A 359 30.35 14.94 3.72
CA ARG A 359 29.88 13.55 3.82
C ARG A 359 28.38 13.47 4.09
N PHE A 360 27.85 14.33 4.95
CA PHE A 360 26.40 14.45 5.14
C PHE A 360 25.72 14.83 3.83
N PHE A 361 26.25 15.84 3.12
CA PHE A 361 25.73 16.22 1.82
C PHE A 361 25.83 15.07 0.79
N ALA A 362 26.95 14.34 0.75
CA ALA A 362 27.10 13.20 -0.14
C ALA A 362 26.03 12.12 0.13
N ALA A 363 25.72 11.84 1.40
CA ALA A 363 24.64 10.91 1.76
C ALA A 363 23.26 11.43 1.38
N ALA A 364 23.00 12.73 1.59
CA ALA A 364 21.76 13.38 1.16
C ALA A 364 21.59 13.26 -0.36
N GLN A 365 22.61 13.66 -1.13
CA GLN A 365 22.62 13.56 -2.60
C GLN A 365 22.44 12.12 -3.10
N GLU A 366 23.11 11.16 -2.49
CA GLU A 366 22.95 9.75 -2.85
C GLU A 366 21.51 9.28 -2.61
N SER A 367 20.89 9.70 -1.49
CA SER A 367 19.49 9.36 -1.22
C SER A 367 18.51 9.97 -2.23
N VAL A 368 18.84 11.13 -2.81
CA VAL A 368 18.07 11.76 -3.91
C VAL A 368 18.26 10.98 -5.22
N ARG A 369 19.50 10.60 -5.55
CA ARG A 369 19.81 9.83 -6.77
C ARG A 369 19.24 8.41 -6.75
N ALA A 370 19.10 7.83 -5.56
CA ALA A 370 18.55 6.49 -5.38
C ALA A 370 17.01 6.45 -5.48
N GLN A 371 16.33 7.60 -5.62
CA GLN A 371 14.89 7.61 -5.77
C GLN A 371 14.45 6.99 -7.10
N THR A 372 13.37 6.21 -7.03
CA THR A 372 12.72 5.56 -8.18
C THR A 372 11.80 6.50 -8.96
N TYR A 373 11.47 7.67 -8.39
CA TYR A 373 10.67 8.68 -9.06
C TYR A 373 11.50 9.35 -10.17
N PRO A 374 11.10 9.25 -11.46
CA PRO A 374 11.98 9.60 -12.56
C PRO A 374 12.09 11.11 -12.84
N TYR A 375 11.23 11.94 -12.25
CA TYR A 375 11.13 13.38 -12.55
C TYR A 375 11.71 14.27 -11.45
N ILE A 376 12.80 13.83 -10.80
CA ILE A 376 13.46 14.61 -9.74
C ILE A 376 14.48 15.58 -10.32
N LYS A 377 14.48 16.81 -9.79
CA LYS A 377 15.50 17.83 -10.01
C LYS A 377 16.11 18.23 -8.67
N HIS A 378 17.40 17.93 -8.45
CA HIS A 378 18.09 18.28 -7.21
C HIS A 378 18.83 19.60 -7.37
N LEU A 379 18.29 20.69 -6.80
CA LEU A 379 18.90 22.01 -6.84
C LEU A 379 19.65 22.28 -5.54
N ILE A 380 20.90 22.70 -5.66
CA ILE A 380 21.79 22.87 -4.51
C ILE A 380 22.31 24.30 -4.44
N VAL A 381 22.46 24.81 -3.22
CA VAL A 381 23.08 26.11 -2.98
C VAL A 381 24.10 26.03 -1.84
N SER A 382 25.19 26.77 -1.98
CA SER A 382 26.14 27.05 -0.91
C SER A 382 26.39 28.55 -0.85
N ASN A 383 26.69 29.09 0.34
CA ASN A 383 27.29 30.42 0.50
C ASN A 383 28.80 30.38 0.71
N ASP A 384 29.38 29.18 0.76
CA ASP A 384 30.80 28.95 0.98
C ASP A 384 31.44 28.43 -0.30
N ALA A 385 32.42 29.19 -0.80
CA ALA A 385 33.19 28.82 -1.99
C ALA A 385 34.00 27.53 -1.77
N SER A 386 34.42 27.23 -0.53
CA SER A 386 35.18 26.01 -0.24
C SER A 386 34.31 24.76 -0.42
N SER A 387 33.01 24.88 -0.14
CA SER A 387 32.04 23.79 -0.30
C SER A 387 31.84 23.39 -1.75
N MET A 388 32.06 24.30 -2.71
CA MET A 388 31.95 23.99 -4.14
C MET A 388 32.88 22.85 -4.57
N ALA A 389 33.99 22.60 -3.84
CA ALA A 389 34.92 21.52 -4.11
C ALA A 389 34.32 20.12 -3.92
N TYR A 390 33.26 19.96 -3.13
CA TYR A 390 32.58 18.66 -2.97
C TYR A 390 31.22 18.59 -3.69
N LEU A 391 30.82 19.64 -4.40
CA LEU A 391 29.58 19.71 -5.17
C LEU A 391 29.77 19.36 -6.65
N HIS A 392 30.92 18.81 -7.03
CA HIS A 392 31.22 18.47 -8.41
C HIS A 392 30.19 17.49 -9.01
N GLY A 393 29.66 17.84 -10.18
CA GLY A 393 28.63 17.05 -10.87
C GLY A 393 27.23 17.18 -10.27
N ALA A 394 27.05 18.05 -9.27
CA ALA A 394 25.76 18.43 -8.74
C ALA A 394 25.26 19.72 -9.40
N ASP A 395 23.95 19.90 -9.47
CA ASP A 395 23.36 21.13 -9.98
C ASP A 395 23.38 22.22 -8.89
N ALA A 396 24.55 22.82 -8.67
CA ALA A 396 24.84 23.70 -7.53
C ALA A 396 25.17 25.15 -7.93
N GLU A 397 24.67 26.11 -7.16
CA GLU A 397 25.01 27.54 -7.27
C GLU A 397 25.70 28.07 -6.00
N LEU A 398 26.64 28.99 -6.18
CA LEU A 398 27.23 29.78 -5.09
C LEU A 398 26.41 31.07 -4.94
N ALA A 399 25.79 31.28 -3.78
CA ALA A 399 24.99 32.46 -3.48
C ALA A 399 25.64 33.31 -2.38
N ALA A 400 25.84 34.60 -2.66
CA ALA A 400 26.29 35.53 -1.64
C ALA A 400 25.12 35.88 -0.71
N ILE A 401 25.36 35.83 0.60
CA ILE A 401 24.44 36.33 1.62
C ILE A 401 25.04 37.56 2.29
N SER A 402 24.21 38.53 2.65
CA SER A 402 24.63 39.67 3.47
C SER A 402 24.84 39.18 4.91
N ALA A 403 26.01 38.60 5.19
CA ALA A 403 26.36 38.04 6.48
C ALA A 403 26.76 39.09 7.54
N GLY A 404 26.81 40.37 7.17
CA GLY A 404 27.35 41.46 8.01
C GLY A 404 26.71 41.59 9.40
N ASP A 405 25.48 41.11 9.56
CA ASP A 405 24.71 41.20 10.81
C ASP A 405 24.40 39.82 11.44
N PHE A 406 25.01 38.72 10.97
CA PHE A 406 24.82 37.41 11.60
C PHE A 406 25.67 37.29 12.86
N ASP A 407 25.02 37.33 14.01
CA ASP A 407 25.64 37.04 15.30
C ASP A 407 25.25 35.61 15.76
N PRO A 408 26.20 34.65 15.79
CA PRO A 408 25.92 33.30 16.24
C PRO A 408 25.51 33.24 17.72
N ASP A 409 25.93 34.21 18.54
CA ASP A 409 25.71 34.25 19.99
C ASP A 409 24.45 35.06 20.38
N GLU A 410 23.74 35.65 19.40
CA GLU A 410 22.58 36.51 19.65
C GLU A 410 21.51 35.79 20.50
N VAL A 411 21.27 34.51 20.19
CA VAL A 411 20.31 33.67 20.91
C VAL A 411 20.72 33.48 22.36
N CYS A 412 22.00 33.21 22.61
CA CYS A 412 22.49 33.01 23.98
C CYS A 412 22.37 34.31 24.78
N ARG A 413 22.71 35.44 24.17
CA ARG A 413 22.63 36.74 24.86
C ARG A 413 21.19 37.19 25.13
N ARG A 414 20.23 36.84 24.26
CA ARG A 414 18.85 37.34 24.35
C ARG A 414 17.86 36.38 25.01
N CYS A 415 18.07 35.07 24.88
CA CYS A 415 17.04 34.06 25.17
C CYS A 415 17.43 33.04 26.24
N ASP A 416 18.68 33.01 26.70
CA ASP A 416 19.18 31.97 27.62
C ASP A 416 18.50 32.01 29.00
N ASP A 417 18.11 33.19 29.48
CA ASP A 417 17.32 33.37 30.72
C ASP A 417 15.94 32.68 30.68
N LEU A 418 15.45 32.33 29.49
CA LEU A 418 14.19 31.61 29.28
C LEU A 418 14.40 30.10 29.14
N ASN A 419 15.65 29.63 29.14
CA ASN A 419 16.01 28.23 29.00
C ASN A 419 16.10 27.52 30.37
N GLU A 420 16.19 26.18 30.36
CA GLU A 420 16.46 25.40 31.56
C GLU A 420 17.99 25.29 31.75
N PRO A 421 18.53 25.32 32.99
CA PRO A 421 19.98 25.31 33.25
C PRO A 421 20.73 24.10 32.66
N GLU A 422 20.01 23.00 32.42
CA GLU A 422 20.51 21.75 31.84
C GLU A 422 20.55 21.73 30.32
N ASN A 423 19.91 22.69 29.64
CA ASN A 423 19.91 22.78 28.19
C ASN A 423 21.10 23.61 27.69
N LYS A 424 21.67 23.21 26.55
CA LYS A 424 22.66 24.04 25.87
C LYS A 424 21.98 25.25 25.22
N CYS A 425 22.68 26.37 25.10
CA CYS A 425 22.18 27.52 24.34
C CYS A 425 21.76 27.09 22.93
N GLY A 426 20.61 27.59 22.46
CA GLY A 426 20.02 27.23 21.17
C GLY A 426 19.11 25.99 21.24
N GLN A 427 19.18 25.21 22.30
CA GLN A 427 18.27 24.09 22.55
C GLN A 427 16.99 24.59 23.22
N ALA A 428 15.85 24.41 22.56
CA ALA A 428 14.57 24.81 23.13
C ALA A 428 14.19 23.95 24.36
N PRO A 429 13.51 24.52 25.37
CA PRO A 429 12.91 23.75 26.45
C PRO A 429 12.01 22.61 25.94
N LYS A 430 11.98 21.50 26.68
CA LYS A 430 11.16 20.33 26.35
C LYS A 430 9.66 20.70 26.29
N LEU A 431 8.90 19.96 25.48
CA LEU A 431 7.46 20.13 25.37
C LEU A 431 6.79 20.08 26.75
N GLY A 432 5.85 20.99 27.01
CA GLY A 432 5.14 21.10 28.29
C GLY A 432 5.84 21.95 29.36
N LYS A 433 7.07 22.44 29.13
CA LYS A 433 7.76 23.36 30.06
C LYS A 433 7.15 24.78 29.99
N PRO A 434 6.96 25.47 31.14
CA PRO A 434 6.29 26.78 31.19
C PRO A 434 6.95 27.86 30.32
N ASN A 435 8.28 27.90 30.26
CA ASN A 435 9.02 28.93 29.53
C ASN A 435 9.23 28.60 28.05
N ARG A 436 8.84 27.41 27.57
CA ARG A 436 9.10 26.98 26.19
C ARG A 436 8.57 27.97 25.16
N GLN A 437 7.34 28.44 25.35
CA GLN A 437 6.70 29.34 24.39
C GLN A 437 7.42 30.69 24.31
N ARG A 438 7.74 31.28 25.47
CA ARG A 438 8.50 32.54 25.56
C ARG A 438 9.90 32.39 24.96
N TYR A 439 10.57 31.26 25.23
CA TYR A 439 11.87 30.96 24.64
C TYR A 439 11.77 30.90 23.11
N LEU A 440 10.78 30.18 22.55
CA LEU A 440 10.60 30.09 21.10
C LEU A 440 10.27 31.44 20.47
N GLU A 441 9.47 32.30 21.12
CA GLU A 441 9.20 33.66 20.65
C GLU A 441 10.48 34.51 20.59
N CYS A 442 11.31 34.45 21.64
CA CYS A 442 12.61 35.10 21.64
C CYS A 442 13.52 34.54 20.53
N TYR A 443 13.68 33.21 20.48
CA TYR A 443 14.52 32.51 19.51
C TYR A 443 14.13 32.87 18.07
N CYS A 444 12.85 32.77 17.72
CA CYS A 444 12.35 33.08 16.38
C CYS A 444 12.40 34.59 16.03
N SER A 445 12.69 35.47 16.99
CA SER A 445 12.88 36.91 16.75
C SER A 445 14.33 37.31 16.43
N THR A 446 15.28 36.39 16.58
CA THR A 446 16.72 36.62 16.32
C THR A 446 17.06 36.52 14.83
N ASN A 447 18.13 37.20 14.42
CA ASN A 447 18.56 37.29 13.03
C ASN A 447 19.15 35.95 12.54
N TYR A 448 18.85 35.59 11.30
CA TYR A 448 19.34 34.38 10.64
C TYR A 448 19.32 34.54 9.10
N PRO A 449 20.30 35.27 8.53
CA PRO A 449 20.34 35.56 7.09
C PRO A 449 20.57 34.32 6.22
N MET A 450 20.98 33.19 6.81
CA MET A 450 21.13 31.91 6.12
C MET A 450 19.82 31.39 5.50
N ASN A 451 18.66 31.88 5.96
CA ASN A 451 17.38 31.58 5.32
C ASN A 451 17.30 32.07 3.87
N GLU A 452 18.06 33.10 3.51
CA GLU A 452 18.07 33.64 2.14
C GLU A 452 18.60 32.62 1.13
N LEU A 453 19.36 31.61 1.57
CA LEU A 453 19.77 30.50 0.71
C LEU A 453 18.58 29.68 0.21
N VAL A 454 17.56 29.48 1.06
CA VAL A 454 16.32 28.80 0.65
C VAL A 454 15.59 29.66 -0.39
N ASN A 455 15.51 30.98 -0.18
CA ASN A 455 14.91 31.89 -1.15
C ASN A 455 15.64 31.89 -2.50
N ASN A 456 16.98 31.76 -2.50
CA ASN A 456 17.76 31.62 -3.75
C ASN A 456 17.37 30.34 -4.51
N LEU A 457 17.20 29.22 -3.81
CA LEU A 457 16.75 27.96 -4.39
C LEU A 457 15.31 28.05 -4.92
N LEU A 458 14.41 28.67 -4.17
CA LEU A 458 13.02 28.88 -4.60
C LEU A 458 12.96 29.75 -5.88
N ARG A 459 13.68 30.87 -5.91
CA ARG A 459 13.80 31.70 -7.12
C ARG A 459 14.46 30.96 -8.28
N ARG A 460 15.32 29.97 -7.98
CA ARG A 460 15.92 29.12 -9.01
C ARG A 460 14.89 28.19 -9.64
N VAL A 461 13.97 27.63 -8.86
CA VAL A 461 12.81 26.87 -9.39
C VAL A 461 11.99 27.77 -10.33
N GLU A 462 11.72 29.02 -9.96
CA GLU A 462 11.02 29.97 -10.86
C GLU A 462 11.78 30.21 -12.17
N ARG A 463 13.12 30.34 -12.11
CA ARG A 463 13.96 30.51 -13.31
C ARG A 463 13.96 29.29 -14.23
N VAL A 464 13.81 28.08 -13.68
CA VAL A 464 13.66 26.86 -14.49
C VAL A 464 12.35 26.89 -15.29
N GLY A 465 11.31 27.54 -14.75
CA GLY A 465 10.06 27.82 -15.47
C GLY A 465 9.16 26.61 -15.72
N GLU A 466 9.52 25.43 -15.21
CA GLU A 466 8.72 24.21 -15.30
C GLU A 466 7.98 23.98 -13.98
N PRO A 467 6.63 23.92 -13.98
CA PRO A 467 5.85 23.73 -12.78
C PRO A 467 6.16 22.35 -12.17
N GLY A 468 6.14 22.28 -10.85
CA GLY A 468 6.35 21.05 -10.12
C GLY A 468 6.23 21.24 -8.62
N TRP A 469 6.48 20.16 -7.88
CA TRP A 469 6.43 20.13 -6.43
C TRP A 469 7.80 20.37 -5.81
N ILE A 470 7.83 20.99 -4.64
CA ILE A 470 9.05 21.42 -3.97
C ILE A 470 9.13 20.74 -2.61
N ILE A 471 10.26 20.12 -2.34
CA ILE A 471 10.62 19.56 -1.02
C ILE A 471 11.99 20.09 -0.61
N ILE A 472 12.12 20.50 0.65
CA ILE A 472 13.39 20.97 1.22
C ILE A 472 14.06 19.80 1.95
N LEU A 473 15.25 19.40 1.52
CA LEU A 473 16.04 18.35 2.16
C LEU A 473 17.31 18.98 2.73
N ASP A 474 17.36 19.14 4.06
CA ASP A 474 18.56 19.60 4.75
C ASP A 474 19.74 18.65 4.47
N ASP A 475 20.96 19.20 4.39
CA ASP A 475 22.15 18.46 3.97
C ASP A 475 22.62 17.36 4.94
N ASP A 476 22.00 17.29 6.12
CA ASP A 476 22.24 16.26 7.14
C ASP A 476 21.00 15.37 7.36
N ASN A 477 20.05 15.43 6.44
CA ASN A 477 18.89 14.53 6.30
C ASN A 477 19.01 13.68 5.03
N VAL A 478 18.35 12.52 5.02
CA VAL A 478 18.30 11.59 3.88
C VAL A 478 16.88 11.09 3.67
N PHE A 479 16.53 10.75 2.43
CA PHE A 479 15.34 9.96 2.18
C PHE A 479 15.47 8.56 2.79
N ASN A 480 14.41 8.06 3.43
CA ASN A 480 14.42 6.81 4.20
C ASN A 480 14.26 5.55 3.34
N SER A 481 13.84 5.70 2.08
CA SER A 481 13.64 4.64 1.10
C SER A 481 13.91 5.18 -0.31
N THR A 482 14.09 4.28 -1.28
CA THR A 482 14.17 4.61 -2.71
C THR A 482 12.82 4.99 -3.32
N THR A 483 11.72 4.89 -2.57
CA THR A 483 10.37 5.23 -3.00
C THR A 483 9.83 6.47 -2.31
N ALA A 484 10.58 7.11 -1.41
CA ALA A 484 10.09 8.18 -0.55
C ALA A 484 9.41 9.33 -1.32
N VAL A 485 9.99 9.77 -2.44
CA VAL A 485 9.40 10.81 -3.30
C VAL A 485 8.16 10.29 -4.03
N SER A 486 8.21 9.05 -4.53
CA SER A 486 7.05 8.38 -5.14
C SER A 486 5.87 8.33 -4.15
N ASP A 487 6.12 7.89 -2.92
CA ASP A 487 5.10 7.74 -1.88
C ASP A 487 4.43 9.08 -1.54
N LEU A 488 5.18 10.19 -1.55
CA LEU A 488 4.63 11.54 -1.40
C LEU A 488 3.81 11.98 -2.62
N MET A 489 4.28 11.67 -3.83
CA MET A 489 3.56 12.03 -5.07
C MET A 489 2.26 11.26 -5.26
N LEU A 490 2.08 10.12 -4.60
CA LEU A 490 0.77 9.45 -4.51
C LEU A 490 -0.25 10.27 -3.71
N ASP A 491 0.22 11.12 -2.80
CA ASP A 491 -0.64 11.97 -2.00
C ASP A 491 -0.93 13.34 -2.63
N ALA A 492 -0.13 13.77 -3.61
CA ALA A 492 -0.26 15.03 -4.33
C ALA A 492 -1.52 15.08 -5.22
N ALA A 493 -2.54 15.82 -4.78
CA ALA A 493 -3.86 15.86 -5.42
C ALA A 493 -4.08 17.09 -6.31
N HIS A 494 -3.66 18.29 -5.90
CA HIS A 494 -3.81 19.53 -6.66
C HIS A 494 -2.75 20.57 -6.25
N PRO A 495 -2.45 21.60 -7.08
CA PRO A 495 -1.41 22.59 -6.78
C PRO A 495 -1.66 23.37 -5.48
N ASP A 496 -2.92 23.66 -5.14
CA ASP A 496 -3.31 24.39 -3.93
C ASP A 496 -3.31 23.52 -2.65
N GLN A 497 -2.47 22.49 -2.61
CA GLN A 497 -2.33 21.56 -1.50
C GLN A 497 -0.96 21.69 -0.83
N LEU A 498 -0.95 21.63 0.49
CA LEU A 498 0.24 21.48 1.31
C LEU A 498 0.31 20.05 1.84
N LEU A 499 1.27 19.27 1.36
CA LEU A 499 1.55 17.94 1.90
C LEU A 499 2.42 18.09 3.14
N LEU A 500 1.91 17.64 4.28
CA LEU A 500 2.65 17.54 5.54
C LEU A 500 2.94 16.08 5.86
N PHE A 501 4.12 15.79 6.38
CA PHE A 501 4.50 14.41 6.70
C PHE A 501 5.45 14.34 7.89
N GLN A 502 5.50 13.16 8.51
CA GLN A 502 6.42 12.89 9.61
C GLN A 502 7.81 12.54 9.09
N SER A 503 8.85 12.87 9.84
CA SER A 503 10.23 12.46 9.59
C SER A 503 10.88 11.99 10.89
N ILE A 504 11.96 11.22 10.78
CA ILE A 504 12.70 10.69 11.93
C ILE A 504 13.98 11.51 12.14
N LEU A 505 13.86 12.62 12.87
CA LEU A 505 14.95 13.58 13.11
C LEU A 505 15.48 13.45 14.54
N GLY A 506 15.96 12.25 14.89
CA GLY A 506 16.27 11.83 16.28
C GLY A 506 15.03 11.47 17.11
N ARG A 507 13.87 12.02 16.74
CA ARG A 507 12.52 11.60 17.16
C ARG A 507 11.56 11.73 15.98
N PRO A 508 10.35 11.14 16.06
CA PRO A 508 9.29 11.50 15.14
C PRO A 508 8.97 13.00 15.25
N THR A 509 9.10 13.71 14.14
CA THR A 509 8.84 15.14 13.99
C THR A 509 8.00 15.34 12.71
N PRO A 510 6.78 15.89 12.79
CA PRO A 510 6.07 16.29 14.00
C PRO A 510 5.79 15.12 14.95
N SER A 511 5.56 15.42 16.23
CA SER A 511 5.16 14.39 17.20
C SER A 511 3.79 13.79 16.81
N PRO A 512 3.48 12.54 17.19
CA PRO A 512 2.21 11.91 16.84
C PRO A 512 0.95 12.70 17.22
N GLY A 513 1.01 13.54 18.27
CA GLY A 513 -0.10 14.40 18.68
C GLY A 513 -0.26 15.68 17.85
N ALA A 514 0.81 16.11 17.16
CA ALA A 514 0.79 17.24 16.24
C ALA A 514 0.38 16.86 14.81
N MET A 515 0.41 15.56 14.48
CA MET A 515 -0.11 15.02 13.22
C MET A 515 -1.63 15.18 13.13
N ASN A 516 -2.17 15.28 11.92
CA ASN A 516 -3.62 15.42 11.64
C ASN A 516 -4.27 16.68 12.24
N GLN A 517 -3.47 17.64 12.68
CA GLN A 517 -3.97 18.96 13.10
C GLN A 517 -4.15 19.85 11.86
N PRO A 518 -5.13 20.77 11.86
CA PRO A 518 -5.30 21.75 10.79
C PRO A 518 -4.28 22.91 10.88
N TYR A 519 -3.28 22.80 11.75
CA TYR A 519 -2.24 23.80 11.97
C TYR A 519 -0.92 23.11 12.33
N VAL A 520 0.19 23.82 12.14
CA VAL A 520 1.53 23.33 12.49
C VAL A 520 1.98 23.83 13.86
N VAL A 521 2.51 22.93 14.67
CA VAL A 521 2.94 23.25 16.03
C VAL A 521 4.35 23.84 16.02
N ARG A 522 4.51 25.07 16.54
CA ARG A 522 5.82 25.74 16.62
C ARG A 522 6.84 24.92 17.41
N GLY A 523 7.99 24.66 16.78
CA GLY A 523 9.08 23.86 17.35
C GLY A 523 8.79 22.36 17.40
N ASP A 524 7.78 21.90 16.68
CA ASP A 524 7.50 20.47 16.43
C ASP A 524 7.32 20.21 14.92
N ILE A 525 8.06 20.95 14.10
CA ILE A 525 8.15 20.78 12.65
C ILE A 525 9.54 21.21 12.18
N ASP A 526 9.98 20.66 11.06
CA ASP A 526 11.28 20.88 10.44
C ASP A 526 11.10 21.30 8.96
N ALA A 527 12.13 21.91 8.38
CA ALA A 527 12.16 22.26 6.97
C ALA A 527 11.89 21.06 6.04
N SER A 528 12.27 19.85 6.47
CA SER A 528 12.05 18.61 5.74
C SER A 528 10.73 17.90 6.07
N ASN A 529 9.69 18.60 6.56
CA ASN A 529 8.39 17.98 6.89
C ASN A 529 7.23 18.37 5.97
N PHE A 530 7.50 19.07 4.87
CA PHE A 530 6.45 19.52 3.98
C PHE A 530 6.88 19.52 2.52
N MET A 531 5.87 19.47 1.64
CA MET A 531 6.00 19.55 0.20
C MET A 531 4.83 20.36 -0.37
N PHE A 532 5.12 21.24 -1.32
CA PHE A 532 4.14 22.19 -1.86
C PHE A 532 4.41 22.46 -3.35
N HIS A 533 3.41 22.91 -4.09
CA HIS A 533 3.58 23.19 -5.51
C HIS A 533 4.26 24.54 -5.77
N SER A 534 5.08 24.61 -6.81
CA SER A 534 5.85 25.79 -7.26
C SER A 534 5.00 27.06 -7.52
N SER A 535 3.69 26.92 -7.72
CA SER A 535 2.75 28.06 -7.79
C SER A 535 2.72 28.90 -6.52
N HIS A 536 3.20 28.37 -5.38
CA HIS A 536 3.19 29.04 -4.08
C HIS A 536 4.58 29.47 -3.60
N ILE A 537 5.56 29.61 -4.50
CA ILE A 537 6.91 30.05 -4.14
C ILE A 537 6.91 31.42 -3.44
N ALA A 538 6.14 32.38 -3.94
CA ALA A 538 6.05 33.72 -3.34
C ALA A 538 5.60 33.68 -1.87
N ASP A 539 4.73 32.72 -1.55
CA ASP A 539 4.20 32.49 -0.21
C ASP A 539 5.18 31.74 0.69
N ALA A 540 5.97 30.84 0.09
CA ALA A 540 6.95 30.00 0.78
C ALA A 540 8.28 30.70 1.08
N LEU A 541 8.46 31.98 0.76
CA LEU A 541 9.69 32.72 1.05
C LEU A 541 9.94 32.90 2.56
N TRP A 542 11.17 32.64 2.96
CA TRP A 542 11.64 32.74 4.35
C TRP A 542 12.10 34.16 4.63
N ASP A 543 11.80 34.68 5.82
CA ASP A 543 12.37 35.95 6.26
C ASP A 543 13.79 35.76 6.82
N GLY A 544 14.48 36.86 7.12
CA GLY A 544 15.83 36.83 7.69
C GLY A 544 15.90 36.43 9.16
N ARG A 545 14.89 35.79 9.77
CA ARG A 545 14.88 35.44 11.21
C ARG A 545 14.86 33.94 11.44
N ARG A 546 15.27 33.45 12.60
CA ARG A 546 15.16 32.01 12.94
C ARG A 546 13.72 31.51 12.92
N CYS A 547 13.51 30.20 12.73
CA CYS A 547 12.19 29.58 12.52
C CYS A 547 11.53 29.99 11.19
N GLY A 548 12.35 30.20 10.14
CA GLY A 548 11.87 30.54 8.80
C GLY A 548 11.03 29.42 8.20
N ASP A 549 11.46 28.18 8.42
CA ASP A 549 10.71 26.95 8.14
C ASP A 549 9.29 26.98 8.74
N TRP A 550 9.15 27.10 10.06
CA TRP A 550 7.85 27.13 10.71
C TRP A 550 6.98 28.27 10.18
N ARG A 551 7.53 29.48 9.98
CA ARG A 551 6.74 30.60 9.44
C ARG A 551 6.29 30.39 8.00
N ALA A 552 7.13 29.79 7.17
CA ALA A 552 6.77 29.48 5.79
C ALA A 552 5.67 28.41 5.76
N ILE A 553 5.85 27.32 6.51
CA ILE A 553 4.86 26.23 6.60
C ILE A 553 3.55 26.75 7.21
N ASP A 554 3.60 27.55 8.27
CA ASP A 554 2.42 28.15 8.90
C ASP A 554 1.67 29.09 7.94
N ARG A 555 2.39 29.89 7.14
CA ARG A 555 1.76 30.72 6.11
C ARG A 555 1.08 29.87 5.04
N LEU A 556 1.77 28.86 4.50
CA LEU A 556 1.21 27.93 3.51
C LEU A 556 -0.01 27.17 4.07
N ALA A 557 0.09 26.68 5.31
CA ALA A 557 -0.97 25.93 5.99
C ALA A 557 -2.24 26.77 6.20
N ASN A 558 -2.12 28.09 6.34
CA ASN A 558 -3.25 29.00 6.45
C ASN A 558 -3.91 29.33 5.09
N MET A 559 -3.28 28.95 3.97
CA MET A 559 -3.75 29.31 2.62
C MET A 559 -4.09 28.12 1.74
N LEU A 560 -3.47 26.97 1.98
CA LEU A 560 -3.57 25.76 1.16
C LEU A 560 -4.35 24.66 1.88
N ASP A 561 -4.89 23.71 1.11
CA ASP A 561 -5.49 22.51 1.69
C ASP A 561 -4.42 21.64 2.32
N ILE A 562 -4.53 21.38 3.63
CA ILE A 562 -3.55 20.57 4.36
C ILE A 562 -3.90 19.09 4.19
N LYS A 563 -2.98 18.33 3.60
CA LYS A 563 -3.04 16.87 3.58
C LYS A 563 -1.87 16.27 4.33
N TRP A 564 -2.18 15.48 5.35
CA TRP A 564 -1.18 14.71 6.09
C TRP A 564 -0.90 13.38 5.37
N SER A 565 0.30 13.22 4.83
CA SER A 565 0.75 11.96 4.27
C SER A 565 1.04 10.96 5.39
N THR A 566 0.74 9.69 5.10
CA THR A 566 1.12 8.57 5.98
C THR A 566 2.56 8.11 5.76
N ALA A 567 3.21 8.61 4.71
CA ALA A 567 4.63 8.36 4.46
C ALA A 567 5.51 9.00 5.53
N ILE A 568 6.67 8.39 5.78
CA ILE A 568 7.71 8.94 6.67
C ILE A 568 8.98 9.13 5.84
N PRO A 569 8.98 10.00 4.83
CA PRO A 569 9.93 9.94 3.71
C PRO A 569 11.37 10.30 4.11
N ILE A 570 11.58 11.02 5.21
CA ILE A 570 12.89 11.61 5.56
C ILE A 570 13.34 11.17 6.96
N SER A 571 14.63 10.98 7.12
CA SER A 571 15.30 10.75 8.41
C SER A 571 16.59 11.55 8.53
N ALA A 572 17.01 11.87 9.75
CA ALA A 572 18.32 12.44 9.99
C ALA A 572 19.41 11.40 9.65
N HIS A 573 20.53 11.86 9.11
CA HIS A 573 21.67 10.99 8.83
C HIS A 573 22.07 10.19 10.10
N PRO A 574 22.33 8.87 10.01
CA PRO A 574 22.55 8.02 11.19
C PRO A 574 23.69 8.49 12.10
N GLN A 575 24.74 9.13 11.55
CA GLN A 575 25.83 9.70 12.35
C GLN A 575 25.41 10.98 13.09
N ARG A 576 24.52 11.80 12.50
CA ARG A 576 23.92 12.97 13.17
C ARG A 576 23.01 12.54 14.33
N ALA A 577 22.21 11.49 14.12
CA ALA A 577 21.29 10.98 15.13
C ALA A 577 21.99 10.57 16.44
N LYS A 578 23.25 10.12 16.36
CA LYS A 578 24.07 9.77 17.53
C LYS A 578 24.68 10.99 18.25
N LEU A 579 24.78 12.15 17.60
CA LEU A 579 25.54 13.31 18.07
C LEU A 579 24.67 14.51 18.49
N GLY A 580 23.34 14.43 18.35
CA GLY A 580 22.41 15.40 18.95
C GLY A 580 22.10 16.66 18.13
N GLY A 581 22.35 16.65 16.82
CA GLY A 581 21.51 17.34 15.82
C GLY A 581 21.25 18.85 15.89
N MET A 582 22.04 19.67 16.61
CA MET A 582 21.84 21.14 16.73
C MET A 582 22.61 21.97 15.68
N GLY A 583 22.78 21.45 14.46
CA GLY A 583 23.55 22.15 13.43
C GLY A 583 25.08 22.05 13.58
N GLY A 584 25.58 21.18 14.45
CA GLY A 584 27.02 20.95 14.61
C GLY A 584 27.68 20.35 13.35
N ARG A 585 28.88 20.82 13.01
CA ARG A 585 29.69 20.35 11.87
C ARG A 585 30.42 19.05 12.21
N HIS A 586 29.67 18.02 12.63
CA HIS A 586 30.22 16.72 13.02
C HIS A 586 30.64 15.82 11.84
N ASP A 587 30.62 16.40 10.65
CA ASP A 587 30.86 15.71 9.39
C ASP A 587 32.37 15.49 9.11
N LEU A 588 33.21 16.32 9.73
CA LEU A 588 34.66 16.21 9.66
C LEU A 588 35.21 15.59 10.96
N PRO A 589 36.27 14.77 10.89
CA PRO A 589 36.98 14.34 12.09
C PRO A 589 37.46 15.57 12.88
N ASP A 590 37.41 15.50 14.21
CA ASP A 590 37.85 16.58 15.10
C ASP A 590 39.23 17.08 14.64
N ARG A 591 39.38 18.38 14.36
CA ARG A 591 40.68 18.94 13.94
C ARG A 591 41.79 18.63 14.96
N ASP A 592 41.42 18.45 16.23
CA ASP A 592 42.34 18.10 17.32
C ASP A 592 42.79 16.61 17.29
N SER A 593 42.03 15.73 16.65
CA SER A 593 42.42 14.32 16.48
C SER A 593 43.56 14.15 15.46
N ALA A 594 43.57 14.97 14.40
CA ALA A 594 44.64 14.99 13.40
C ALA A 594 45.95 15.61 13.95
N ALA A 595 45.86 16.58 14.87
CA ALA A 595 47.03 17.15 15.53
C ALA A 595 47.68 16.18 16.54
N ASN A 596 46.90 15.27 17.12
CA ASN A 596 47.42 14.25 18.03
C ASN A 596 48.03 13.03 17.32
N GLU A 597 47.58 12.67 16.11
CA GLU A 597 48.25 11.63 15.30
C GLU A 597 49.64 12.05 14.81
N LEU A 598 49.89 13.35 14.63
CA LEU A 598 51.22 13.88 14.28
C LEU A 598 52.17 14.01 15.47
N ARG A 599 51.70 13.81 16.71
CA ARG A 599 52.55 13.69 17.91
C ARG A 599 52.90 12.24 18.27
N PHE A 600 52.24 11.27 17.64
CA PHE A 600 52.48 9.84 17.84
C PHE A 600 53.15 9.14 16.65
N ARG A 601 53.57 9.89 15.63
CA ARG A 601 54.42 9.39 14.53
C ARG A 601 55.82 9.98 14.59
#